data_AF-A0A1C6YS82-F1
#
_entry.id   AF-A0A1C6YS82-F1
#
_cell.length_a   1.000
_cell.length_b   1.000
_cell.length_c   1.000
_cell.angle_alpha   90.00
_cell.angle_beta   90.00
_cell.angle_gamma   90.00
#
_symmetry.space_group_name_H-M   'P 1'
#
loop_
_entity.id
_entity.type
_entity.pdbx_description
1 polymer ?
#
loop_
_entity_poly.entity_id
_entity_poly.type
_entity_poly.pdbx_seq_one_letter_code
_entity_poly.pdbx_strand_id
1 'polypeptide(L)'
;MMGYLHKSVSFLLFFVIFKITIVENIKNKSFLYVKTYYFSEYQNNKHLFPFRQKNNNSNKYPSYLTDKNNQIFNNISLNKKTYDETYEIICNELELLKKENSDNISHIQTFLGFIEKYYHEIKKHNSCSPEIFLKLFLKYIETFKKYRYYSFHNVHKYDESLYEWSLEFWLPLIDQKNSRFLGTNNIKKINNWIEQGHNVFIFSNHHIEADANIIKYYFHINNAENISRNMVFIGGHKIRVDPLSRPFTVSANILCIYSKKYIEYPPHLKEEKILFNHKSLNALKNMLSLGKTIIWVAPSGGRDRKSQDNEIQISPFDPKIIKTFNIFAKRSNVKTHFVGMALNTYNICPPPNTIDIDEIEKERSCSYSPVGLNLGDDIFDIYPQMGENEITYKIYDYVNDLYKKI
;
A
#
# COMPACT_ATOMS: atom_id res chain seq x y z
N MET A 1 -8.13 -32.93 66.14
CA MET A 1 -8.51 -31.86 65.19
C MET A 1 -7.32 -30.93 64.90
N MET A 2 -6.16 -31.47 64.51
CA MET A 2 -4.92 -30.68 64.29
C MET A 2 -4.05 -31.23 63.15
N GLY A 3 -4.57 -32.15 62.32
CA GLY A 3 -3.85 -32.75 61.18
C GLY A 3 -4.29 -32.24 59.80
N TYR A 4 -5.43 -31.53 59.72
CA TYR A 4 -5.98 -31.03 58.45
C TYR A 4 -5.59 -29.57 58.14
N LEU A 5 -5.08 -28.80 59.10
CA LEU A 5 -4.60 -27.44 58.84
C LEU A 5 -3.21 -27.42 58.17
N HIS A 6 -2.36 -28.42 58.41
CA HIS A 6 -0.99 -28.44 57.87
C HIS A 6 -0.92 -28.71 56.36
N LYS A 7 -1.88 -29.47 55.80
CA LYS A 7 -1.91 -29.77 54.36
C LYS A 7 -2.40 -28.60 53.51
N SER A 8 -3.33 -27.77 54.01
CA SER A 8 -3.86 -26.63 53.26
C SER A 8 -2.89 -25.44 53.22
N VAL A 9 -2.10 -25.22 54.28
CA VAL A 9 -1.08 -24.15 54.30
C VAL A 9 0.11 -24.50 53.40
N SER A 10 0.49 -25.78 53.33
CA SER A 10 1.59 -26.24 52.46
C SER A 10 1.22 -26.11 50.97
N PHE A 11 -0.04 -26.36 50.60
CA PHE A 11 -0.52 -26.21 49.22
C PHE A 11 -0.60 -24.72 48.79
N LEU A 12 -1.00 -23.83 49.70
CA LEU A 12 -1.04 -22.39 49.43
C LEU A 12 0.37 -21.80 49.27
N LEU A 13 1.32 -22.24 50.10
CA LEU A 13 2.72 -21.81 50.00
C LEU A 13 3.35 -22.26 48.67
N PHE A 14 3.02 -23.47 48.21
CA PHE A 14 3.53 -24.00 46.93
C PHE A 14 3.04 -23.16 45.75
N PHE A 15 1.77 -22.72 45.75
CA PHE A 15 1.23 -21.84 44.69
C PHE A 15 1.82 -20.44 44.71
N VAL A 16 2.10 -19.88 45.90
CA VAL A 16 2.73 -18.55 46.02
C VAL A 16 4.19 -18.61 45.58
N ILE A 17 4.93 -19.65 45.98
CA ILE A 17 6.31 -19.86 45.53
C ILE A 17 6.33 -20.10 44.02
N PHE A 18 5.46 -20.93 43.46
CA PHE A 18 5.40 -21.16 42.01
C PHE A 18 5.04 -19.89 41.24
N LYS A 19 4.16 -19.02 41.76
CA LYS A 19 3.88 -17.70 41.17
C LYS A 19 5.08 -16.76 41.24
N ILE A 20 5.80 -16.71 42.36
CA ILE A 20 6.98 -15.86 42.51
C ILE A 20 8.12 -16.35 41.62
N THR A 21 8.37 -17.67 41.55
CA THR A 21 9.37 -18.26 40.67
C THR A 21 8.99 -18.06 39.20
N ILE A 22 7.71 -18.15 38.80
CA ILE A 22 7.29 -17.79 37.44
C ILE A 22 7.51 -16.31 37.16
N VAL A 23 7.19 -15.41 38.09
CA VAL A 23 7.38 -13.95 37.92
C VAL A 23 8.86 -13.57 37.87
N GLU A 24 9.73 -14.21 38.66
CA GLU A 24 11.18 -14.01 38.62
C GLU A 24 11.83 -14.65 37.38
N ASN A 25 11.34 -15.81 36.94
CA ASN A 25 11.85 -16.49 35.73
C ASN A 25 11.36 -15.81 34.44
N ILE A 26 10.25 -15.05 34.48
CA ILE A 26 9.83 -14.12 33.41
C ILE A 26 10.68 -12.84 33.42
N LYS A 27 11.10 -12.34 34.60
CA LYS A 27 12.02 -11.19 34.68
C LYS A 27 13.45 -11.50 34.23
N ASN A 28 13.90 -12.74 34.37
CA ASN A 28 15.28 -13.16 34.04
C ASN A 28 15.46 -13.83 32.67
N LYS A 29 14.40 -14.02 31.88
CA LYS A 29 14.52 -14.38 30.46
C LYS A 29 14.63 -13.10 29.63
N SER A 30 15.83 -12.86 29.08
CA SER A 30 16.05 -11.89 28.01
C SER A 30 15.24 -12.31 26.78
N PHE A 31 13.98 -11.83 26.69
CA PHE A 31 13.24 -11.84 25.45
C PHE A 31 13.93 -10.89 24.47
N LEU A 32 14.72 -11.48 23.59
CA LEU A 32 15.43 -10.87 22.47
C LEU A 32 14.45 -10.51 21.33
N TYR A 33 13.39 -9.78 21.63
CA TYR A 33 12.56 -9.15 20.60
C TYR A 33 12.00 -7.82 21.14
N VAL A 34 12.19 -6.76 20.36
CA VAL A 34 11.97 -5.33 20.67
C VAL A 34 13.10 -4.68 21.48
N LYS A 35 14.27 -4.55 20.86
CA LYS A 35 15.16 -3.42 21.12
C LYS A 35 14.59 -2.20 20.36
N THR A 36 13.69 -1.45 21.00
CA THR A 36 13.41 -0.07 20.61
C THR A 36 14.69 0.73 20.85
N TYR A 37 15.48 0.92 19.79
CA TYR A 37 16.52 1.94 19.79
C TYR A 37 15.84 3.31 19.79
N TYR A 38 15.74 3.89 20.98
CA TYR A 38 15.62 5.34 21.12
C TYR A 38 16.93 5.94 20.61
N PHE A 39 16.86 6.66 19.49
CA PHE A 39 17.89 7.65 19.19
C PHE A 39 17.27 8.90 18.53
N SER A 40 17.54 10.00 19.23
CA SER A 40 17.76 11.38 18.78
C SER A 40 16.66 12.10 18.01
N GLU A 41 15.97 12.95 18.78
CA GLU A 41 15.58 14.33 18.47
C GLU A 41 15.89 14.82 17.05
N TYR A 42 14.87 14.85 16.20
CA TYR A 42 14.69 15.99 15.31
C TYR A 42 13.69 16.93 15.97
N GLN A 43 14.24 17.93 16.66
CA GLN A 43 13.50 19.09 17.11
C GLN A 43 12.77 19.74 15.93
N ASN A 44 11.52 20.14 16.19
CA ASN A 44 10.82 21.30 15.66
C ASN A 44 11.22 21.75 14.25
N ASN A 45 10.46 21.33 13.24
CA ASN A 45 10.19 22.21 12.11
C ASN A 45 8.75 22.10 11.66
N LYS A 46 7.97 23.13 12.02
CA LYS A 46 6.68 23.48 11.43
C LYS A 46 6.88 23.82 9.95
N HIS A 47 6.92 22.82 9.08
CA HIS A 47 6.73 23.03 7.64
C HIS A 47 5.87 21.91 7.07
N LEU A 48 4.55 22.07 7.21
CA LEU A 48 3.57 21.28 6.48
C LEU A 48 3.53 21.73 5.01
N PHE A 49 3.71 20.76 4.11
CA PHE A 49 3.42 20.74 2.67
C PHE A 49 3.46 22.08 1.91
N PRO A 50 4.62 22.52 1.39
CA PRO A 50 4.63 23.56 0.37
C PRO A 50 4.22 22.96 -0.99
N PHE A 51 3.09 23.41 -1.53
CA PHE A 51 2.72 23.21 -2.93
C PHE A 51 3.76 23.90 -3.83
N ARG A 52 4.41 23.14 -4.72
CA ARG A 52 5.28 23.72 -5.75
C ARG A 52 4.72 23.35 -7.13
N GLN A 53 4.08 24.33 -7.77
CA GLN A 53 3.63 24.21 -9.16
C GLN A 53 4.83 24.38 -10.11
N LYS A 54 4.94 23.50 -11.10
CA LYS A 54 5.66 23.78 -12.35
C LYS A 54 4.69 23.56 -13.50
N ASN A 55 4.38 24.63 -14.21
CA ASN A 55 3.66 24.57 -15.48
C ASN A 55 4.58 24.02 -16.56
N ASN A 56 4.07 23.15 -17.44
CA ASN A 56 4.45 23.09 -18.85
C ASN A 56 3.40 22.33 -19.67
N ASN A 57 2.91 22.99 -20.72
CA ASN A 57 2.07 22.42 -21.78
C ASN A 57 2.96 21.78 -22.87
N SER A 58 2.61 20.57 -23.33
CA SER A 58 2.53 20.20 -24.76
C SER A 58 2.25 18.70 -24.95
N ASN A 59 1.33 18.39 -25.86
CA ASN A 59 0.94 17.05 -26.29
C ASN A 59 2.03 16.37 -27.11
N LYS A 60 2.60 15.28 -26.58
CA LYS A 60 3.16 14.08 -27.24
C LYS A 60 3.83 13.26 -26.14
N TYR A 61 3.38 12.02 -25.90
CA TYR A 61 3.95 11.14 -24.87
C TYR A 61 5.47 10.98 -25.07
N PRO A 62 6.34 11.55 -24.22
CA PRO A 62 7.78 11.32 -24.29
C PRO A 62 8.12 10.03 -23.53
N SER A 63 9.15 9.33 -24.00
CA SER A 63 9.88 8.36 -23.17
C SER A 63 10.52 9.12 -21.99
N TYR A 64 9.91 9.07 -20.83
CA TYR A 64 10.44 9.71 -19.62
C TYR A 64 11.61 8.89 -19.06
N LEU A 65 12.78 9.05 -19.67
CA LEU A 65 14.08 8.69 -19.11
C LEU A 65 14.90 9.98 -19.03
N THR A 66 14.91 10.65 -17.88
CA THR A 66 15.80 11.81 -17.65
C THR A 66 16.88 11.53 -16.62
N ASP A 67 18.08 12.01 -16.95
CA ASP A 67 19.45 11.70 -16.50
C ASP A 67 19.85 11.93 -15.03
N LYS A 68 18.92 12.02 -14.07
CA LYS A 68 19.29 12.46 -12.71
C LYS A 68 19.74 11.39 -11.71
N ASN A 69 19.73 10.11 -12.07
CA ASN A 69 20.14 9.00 -11.17
C ASN A 69 21.54 8.41 -11.48
N ASN A 70 22.34 9.04 -12.35
CA ASN A 70 23.53 8.44 -12.97
C ASN A 70 24.77 8.21 -12.07
N GLN A 71 24.75 8.53 -10.77
CA GLN A 71 25.97 8.34 -9.94
C GLN A 71 26.24 6.89 -9.53
N ILE A 72 25.23 6.01 -9.48
CA ILE A 72 25.43 4.56 -9.21
C ILE A 72 25.66 3.75 -10.49
N PHE A 73 25.25 4.28 -11.65
CA PHE A 73 25.29 3.58 -12.94
C PHE A 73 26.65 3.63 -13.65
N ASN A 74 27.59 4.47 -13.19
CA ASN A 74 28.86 4.68 -13.89
C ASN A 74 29.87 3.51 -13.79
N ASN A 75 29.66 2.53 -12.90
CA ASN A 75 30.57 1.39 -12.73
C ASN A 75 30.14 0.11 -13.46
N ILE A 76 28.93 0.07 -14.04
CA ILE A 76 28.48 -1.06 -14.84
C ILE A 76 28.49 -0.60 -16.29
N SER A 77 29.45 -1.09 -17.08
CA SER A 77 29.46 -0.88 -18.53
C SER A 77 28.13 -1.37 -19.12
N LEU A 78 27.28 -0.42 -19.52
CA LEU A 78 25.99 -0.62 -20.17
C LEU A 78 26.19 -0.87 -21.68
N ASN A 79 27.18 -1.69 -22.04
CA ASN A 79 27.22 -2.30 -23.37
C ASN A 79 25.97 -3.18 -23.53
N LYS A 80 25.36 -3.23 -24.72
CA LYS A 80 24.10 -3.95 -25.03
C LYS A 80 24.02 -5.31 -24.32
N LYS A 81 23.41 -5.36 -23.14
CA LYS A 81 23.21 -6.60 -22.39
C LYS A 81 21.98 -7.29 -22.92
N THR A 82 22.02 -8.62 -22.96
CA THR A 82 20.83 -9.43 -23.19
C THR A 82 19.95 -9.46 -21.95
N TYR A 83 18.68 -9.84 -22.10
CA TYR A 83 17.80 -10.07 -20.95
C TYR A 83 18.35 -11.15 -20.00
N ASP A 84 19.05 -12.15 -20.55
CA ASP A 84 19.57 -13.29 -19.80
C ASP A 84 20.73 -12.85 -18.90
N GLU A 85 21.68 -12.09 -19.45
CA GLU A 85 22.78 -11.49 -18.68
C GLU A 85 22.26 -10.54 -17.59
N THR A 86 21.25 -9.71 -17.90
CA THR A 86 20.64 -8.84 -16.89
C THR A 86 19.96 -9.64 -15.78
N TYR A 87 19.21 -10.68 -16.13
CA TYR A 87 18.56 -11.55 -15.15
C TYR A 87 19.58 -12.21 -14.21
N GLU A 88 20.67 -12.75 -14.76
CA GLU A 88 21.76 -13.32 -13.96
C GLU A 88 22.38 -12.31 -12.99
N ILE A 89 22.61 -11.06 -13.43
CA ILE A 89 23.11 -9.99 -12.54
C ILE A 89 22.15 -9.74 -11.38
N ILE A 90 20.85 -9.63 -11.66
CA ILE A 90 19.84 -9.39 -10.61
C ILE A 90 19.79 -10.58 -9.63
N CYS A 91 19.83 -11.82 -10.14
CA CYS A 91 19.87 -13.02 -9.31
C CYS A 91 21.11 -13.06 -8.42
N ASN A 92 22.29 -12.71 -8.94
CA ASN A 92 23.52 -12.65 -8.17
C ASN A 92 23.46 -11.61 -7.03
N GLU A 93 22.93 -10.42 -7.31
CA GLU A 93 22.72 -9.38 -6.29
C GLU A 93 21.75 -9.84 -5.18
N LEU A 94 20.73 -10.61 -5.53
CA LEU A 94 19.79 -11.16 -4.55
C LEU A 94 20.36 -12.30 -3.75
N GLU A 95 21.22 -13.14 -4.33
CA GLU A 95 21.94 -14.17 -3.56
C GLU A 95 22.96 -13.53 -2.61
N LEU A 96 23.60 -12.42 -2.98
CA LEU A 96 24.40 -11.62 -2.05
C LEU A 96 23.53 -11.04 -0.93
N LEU A 97 22.39 -10.42 -1.28
CA LEU A 97 21.43 -9.91 -0.31
C LEU A 97 20.98 -11.00 0.67
N LYS A 98 20.70 -12.22 0.18
CA LYS A 98 20.29 -13.37 0.98
C LYS A 98 21.36 -13.77 2.00
N LYS A 99 22.65 -13.76 1.62
CA LYS A 99 23.77 -13.99 2.54
C LYS A 99 23.90 -12.89 3.60
N GLU A 100 23.65 -11.64 3.22
CA GLU A 100 23.67 -10.48 4.12
C GLU A 100 22.44 -10.41 5.06
N ASN A 101 21.36 -11.16 4.78
CA ASN A 101 20.05 -11.02 5.41
C ASN A 101 19.45 -12.37 5.83
N SER A 102 20.04 -13.02 6.83
CA SER A 102 19.57 -14.32 7.34
C SER A 102 18.09 -14.33 7.73
N ASP A 103 17.56 -13.21 8.23
CA ASP A 103 16.19 -13.14 8.74
C ASP A 103 15.11 -13.05 7.64
N ASN A 104 15.49 -12.81 6.38
CA ASN A 104 14.57 -12.60 5.26
C ASN A 104 14.78 -13.61 4.11
N ILE A 105 15.46 -14.73 4.36
CA ILE A 105 15.81 -15.71 3.31
C ILE A 105 14.56 -16.19 2.54
N SER A 106 13.49 -16.54 3.24
CA SER A 106 12.24 -16.99 2.61
C SER A 106 11.60 -15.92 1.72
N HIS A 107 11.60 -14.66 2.18
CA HIS A 107 11.10 -13.53 1.39
C HIS A 107 11.95 -13.29 0.15
N ILE A 108 13.27 -13.37 0.26
CA ILE A 108 14.16 -13.22 -0.89
C ILE A 108 13.94 -14.35 -1.91
N GLN A 109 13.68 -15.59 -1.45
CA GLN A 109 13.29 -16.70 -2.33
C GLN A 109 11.96 -16.44 -3.05
N THR A 110 10.93 -15.98 -2.35
CA THR A 110 9.67 -15.56 -2.98
C THR A 110 9.90 -14.47 -4.02
N PHE A 111 10.81 -13.52 -3.75
CA PHE A 111 11.13 -12.45 -4.69
C PHE A 111 11.88 -12.95 -5.93
N LEU A 112 12.80 -13.90 -5.78
CA LEU A 112 13.45 -14.56 -6.91
C LEU A 112 12.41 -15.19 -7.86
N GLY A 113 11.44 -15.91 -7.31
CA GLY A 113 10.35 -16.48 -8.13
C GLY A 113 9.46 -15.41 -8.79
N PHE A 114 9.28 -14.25 -8.16
CA PHE A 114 8.59 -13.12 -8.79
C PHE A 114 9.41 -12.54 -9.97
N ILE A 115 10.73 -12.38 -9.80
CA ILE A 115 11.60 -11.83 -10.84
C ILE A 115 11.67 -12.75 -12.04
N GLU A 116 11.76 -14.07 -11.82
CA GLU A 116 11.73 -15.04 -12.89
C GLU A 116 10.50 -14.86 -13.78
N LYS A 117 9.31 -14.76 -13.17
CA LYS A 117 8.05 -14.50 -13.89
C LYS A 117 8.07 -13.14 -14.59
N TYR A 118 8.56 -12.10 -13.92
CA TYR A 118 8.67 -10.76 -14.49
C TYR A 118 9.58 -10.76 -15.73
N TYR A 119 10.75 -11.38 -15.62
CA TYR A 119 11.72 -11.57 -16.69
C TYR A 119 11.10 -12.28 -17.90
N HIS A 120 10.36 -13.37 -17.67
CA HIS A 120 9.70 -14.08 -18.76
C HIS A 120 8.68 -13.22 -19.48
N GLU A 121 7.87 -12.46 -18.75
CA GLU A 121 6.85 -11.59 -19.35
C GLU A 121 7.48 -10.45 -20.16
N ILE A 122 8.49 -9.75 -19.61
CA ILE A 122 9.15 -8.67 -20.37
C ILE A 122 9.94 -9.18 -21.57
N LYS A 123 10.56 -10.37 -21.49
CA LYS A 123 11.29 -10.98 -22.61
C LYS A 123 10.33 -11.43 -23.71
N LYS A 124 9.22 -12.07 -23.33
CA LYS A 124 8.17 -12.55 -24.25
C LYS A 124 7.50 -11.40 -24.99
N HIS A 125 7.20 -10.31 -24.30
CA HIS A 125 6.48 -9.17 -24.87
C HIS A 125 7.39 -8.03 -25.36
N ASN A 126 8.70 -8.13 -25.12
CA ASN A 126 9.70 -7.09 -25.39
C ASN A 126 9.21 -5.71 -24.90
N SER A 127 8.68 -5.66 -23.68
CA SER A 127 7.95 -4.51 -23.14
C SER A 127 8.84 -3.42 -22.56
N CYS A 128 10.13 -3.71 -22.34
CA CYS A 128 11.15 -2.72 -21.98
C CYS A 128 12.50 -3.08 -22.62
N SER A 129 13.59 -2.46 -22.19
CA SER A 129 14.94 -2.88 -22.59
C SER A 129 15.62 -3.60 -21.41
N PRO A 130 16.66 -4.43 -21.67
CA PRO A 130 17.45 -5.06 -20.61
C PRO A 130 18.04 -4.05 -19.62
N GLU A 131 18.38 -2.84 -20.05
CA GLU A 131 18.89 -1.77 -19.20
C GLU A 131 17.82 -1.22 -18.25
N ILE A 132 16.59 -1.04 -18.75
CA ILE A 132 15.45 -0.62 -17.92
C ILE A 132 15.14 -1.70 -16.89
N PHE A 133 15.09 -2.97 -17.31
CA PHE A 133 14.89 -4.10 -16.39
C PHE A 133 15.94 -4.12 -15.28
N LEU A 134 17.22 -3.99 -15.62
CA LEU A 134 18.31 -3.92 -14.64
C LEU A 134 18.13 -2.75 -13.67
N LYS A 135 17.89 -1.54 -14.20
CA LYS A 135 17.69 -0.30 -13.41
C LYS A 135 16.57 -0.47 -12.38
N LEU A 136 15.42 -1.01 -12.79
CA LEU A 136 14.24 -1.16 -11.92
C LEU A 136 14.52 -2.09 -10.74
N PHE A 137 15.17 -3.23 -10.98
CA PHE A 137 15.42 -4.23 -9.94
C PHE A 137 16.61 -3.89 -9.05
N LEU A 138 17.68 -3.27 -9.57
CA LEU A 138 18.74 -2.74 -8.72
C LEU A 138 18.18 -1.67 -7.77
N LYS A 139 17.31 -0.78 -8.27
CA LYS A 139 16.66 0.22 -7.41
C LYS A 139 15.72 -0.42 -6.37
N TYR A 140 15.01 -1.48 -6.74
CA TYR A 140 14.23 -2.26 -5.78
C TYR A 140 15.13 -2.83 -4.67
N ILE A 141 16.25 -3.47 -5.01
CA ILE A 141 17.19 -4.09 -4.06
C ILE A 141 17.77 -3.03 -3.12
N GLU A 142 18.21 -1.88 -3.64
CA GLU A 142 18.68 -0.75 -2.85
C GLU A 142 17.60 -0.28 -1.85
N THR A 143 16.37 -0.12 -2.34
CA THR A 143 15.23 0.31 -1.53
C THR A 143 14.90 -0.72 -0.44
N PHE A 144 14.92 -2.01 -0.79
CA PHE A 144 14.75 -3.10 0.17
C PHE A 144 15.81 -3.02 1.27
N LYS A 145 17.11 -2.91 0.91
CA LYS A 145 18.21 -2.76 1.87
C LYS A 145 17.99 -1.57 2.82
N LYS A 146 17.54 -0.43 2.29
CA LYS A 146 17.25 0.79 3.05
C LYS A 146 16.07 0.64 4.02
N TYR A 147 15.00 -0.03 3.59
CA TYR A 147 13.73 -0.05 4.33
C TYR A 147 13.39 -1.40 5.01
N ARG A 148 14.24 -2.43 4.93
CA ARG A 148 13.97 -3.77 5.51
C ARG A 148 13.63 -3.80 7.01
N TYR A 149 14.00 -2.78 7.77
CA TYR A 149 13.64 -2.64 9.20
C TYR A 149 12.77 -1.41 9.50
N TYR A 150 12.22 -0.79 8.46
CA TYR A 150 11.37 0.38 8.63
C TYR A 150 10.04 0.01 9.27
N SER A 151 9.70 0.71 10.36
CA SER A 151 8.40 0.61 11.01
C SER A 151 7.50 1.76 10.57
N PHE A 152 6.31 1.42 10.08
CA PHE A 152 5.33 2.41 9.64
C PHE A 152 4.61 3.04 10.83
N HIS A 153 4.72 4.37 10.92
CA HIS A 153 3.89 5.19 11.80
C HIS A 153 2.43 5.21 11.31
N ASN A 154 1.54 5.82 12.11
CA ASN A 154 0.12 5.98 11.76
C ASN A 154 -0.09 6.69 10.42
N VAL A 155 0.73 7.71 10.14
CA VAL A 155 0.80 8.39 8.84
C VAL A 155 2.24 8.25 8.34
N HIS A 156 2.39 7.69 7.14
CA HIS A 156 3.65 7.63 6.43
C HIS A 156 3.62 8.59 5.25
N LYS A 157 4.65 9.42 5.13
CA LYS A 157 4.90 10.24 3.94
C LYS A 157 5.86 9.51 3.03
N TYR A 158 5.55 9.46 1.74
CA TYR A 158 6.38 8.76 0.76
C TYR A 158 7.82 9.28 0.72
N ASP A 159 8.76 8.40 0.36
CA ASP A 159 10.11 8.78 -0.06
C ASP A 159 10.05 9.39 -1.47
N GLU A 160 10.32 10.69 -1.55
CA GLU A 160 10.30 11.45 -2.80
C GLU A 160 11.27 10.90 -3.86
N SER A 161 12.40 10.32 -3.43
CA SER A 161 13.38 9.70 -4.34
C SER A 161 12.87 8.44 -5.02
N LEU A 162 11.77 7.86 -4.52
CA LEU A 162 11.15 6.65 -5.06
C LEU A 162 9.94 6.96 -5.95
N TYR A 163 9.51 8.22 -6.07
CA TYR A 163 8.28 8.54 -6.79
C TYR A 163 8.33 8.06 -8.24
N GLU A 164 9.34 8.47 -9.02
CA GLU A 164 9.45 8.08 -10.44
C GLU A 164 9.62 6.57 -10.60
N TRP A 165 10.53 5.97 -9.82
CA TRP A 165 10.73 4.52 -9.82
C TRP A 165 9.43 3.74 -9.57
N SER A 166 8.59 4.25 -8.65
CA SER A 166 7.34 3.61 -8.30
C SER A 166 6.27 3.68 -9.38
N LEU A 167 6.36 4.67 -10.29
CA LEU A 167 5.55 4.75 -11.50
C LEU A 167 6.09 3.80 -12.57
N GLU A 168 7.41 3.80 -12.75
CA GLU A 168 8.12 3.05 -13.79
C GLU A 168 8.07 1.52 -13.57
N PHE A 169 8.13 1.05 -12.32
CA PHE A 169 8.34 -0.37 -12.02
C PHE A 169 7.27 -1.30 -12.63
N TRP A 170 6.02 -0.85 -12.67
CA TRP A 170 4.91 -1.67 -13.17
C TRP A 170 4.69 -1.52 -14.68
N LEU A 171 5.26 -0.50 -15.33
CA LEU A 171 5.02 -0.22 -16.75
C LEU A 171 5.41 -1.35 -17.69
N PRO A 172 6.54 -2.07 -17.48
CA PRO A 172 6.88 -3.21 -18.35
C PRO A 172 5.87 -4.36 -18.29
N LEU A 173 4.99 -4.42 -17.27
CA LEU A 173 3.92 -5.41 -17.19
C LEU A 173 2.57 -4.88 -17.69
N ILE A 174 2.46 -3.58 -18.02
CA ILE A 174 1.21 -2.98 -18.46
C ILE A 174 1.15 -2.95 -19.97
N ASP A 175 0.14 -3.60 -20.54
CA ASP A 175 -0.23 -3.45 -21.95
C ASP A 175 -0.90 -2.10 -22.17
N GLN A 176 -0.09 -1.07 -22.37
CA GLN A 176 -0.57 0.30 -22.54
C GLN A 176 -1.50 0.44 -23.76
N LYS A 177 -1.31 -0.36 -24.80
CA LYS A 177 -2.11 -0.28 -26.03
C LYS A 177 -3.54 -0.73 -25.79
N ASN A 178 -3.72 -1.76 -24.98
CA ASN A 178 -5.05 -2.32 -24.66
C ASN A 178 -5.60 -1.84 -23.30
N SER A 179 -4.84 -1.01 -22.57
CA SER A 179 -5.28 -0.41 -21.32
C SER A 179 -6.34 0.67 -21.55
N ARG A 180 -7.23 0.85 -20.57
CA ARG A 180 -8.35 1.80 -20.65
C ARG A 180 -8.35 2.75 -19.45
N PHE A 181 -8.11 4.02 -19.71
CA PHE A 181 -8.17 5.08 -18.70
C PHE A 181 -9.36 5.99 -19.00
N LEU A 182 -10.44 5.80 -18.25
CA LEU A 182 -11.71 6.50 -18.41
C LEU A 182 -11.91 7.51 -17.26
N GLY A 183 -12.76 8.51 -17.48
CA GLY A 183 -13.08 9.50 -16.45
C GLY A 183 -11.98 10.54 -16.20
N THR A 184 -11.03 10.67 -17.11
CA THR A 184 -9.91 11.63 -17.00
C THR A 184 -10.37 13.08 -16.91
N ASN A 185 -11.52 13.42 -17.49
CA ASN A 185 -12.14 14.74 -17.36
C ASN A 185 -12.47 15.11 -15.90
N ASN A 186 -12.73 14.12 -15.03
CA ASN A 186 -13.05 14.35 -13.62
C ASN A 186 -11.82 14.75 -12.79
N ILE A 187 -10.61 14.52 -13.30
CA ILE A 187 -9.36 14.97 -12.67
C ILE A 187 -9.33 16.49 -12.51
N LYS A 188 -9.84 17.24 -13.51
CA LYS A 188 -9.93 18.70 -13.43
C LYS A 188 -10.88 19.15 -12.32
N LYS A 189 -12.00 18.44 -12.12
CA LYS A 189 -12.93 18.71 -11.01
C LYS A 189 -12.26 18.50 -9.67
N ILE A 190 -11.54 17.38 -9.50
CA ILE A 190 -10.78 17.10 -8.27
C ILE A 190 -9.76 18.21 -8.01
N ASN A 191 -8.97 18.62 -9.01
CA ASN A 191 -8.03 19.72 -8.86
C ASN A 191 -8.72 21.01 -8.40
N ASN A 192 -9.83 21.40 -9.02
CA ASN A 192 -10.58 22.58 -8.64
C ASN A 192 -11.09 22.50 -7.19
N TRP A 193 -11.61 21.34 -6.76
CA TRP A 193 -12.06 21.14 -5.37
C TRP A 193 -10.90 21.29 -4.38
N ILE A 194 -9.73 20.76 -4.70
CA ILE A 194 -8.54 20.91 -3.86
C ILE A 194 -8.06 22.37 -3.82
N GLU A 195 -8.09 23.10 -4.93
CA GLU A 195 -7.78 24.54 -4.94
C GLU A 195 -8.74 25.34 -4.06
N GLN A 196 -10.03 24.96 -4.04
CA GLN A 196 -11.07 25.54 -3.18
C GLN A 196 -10.93 25.18 -1.70
N GLY A 197 -9.95 24.35 -1.33
CA GLY A 197 -9.77 23.93 0.06
C GLY A 197 -10.56 22.69 0.47
N HIS A 198 -11.32 22.08 -0.45
CA HIS A 198 -12.16 20.93 -0.15
C HIS A 198 -11.35 19.66 0.05
N ASN A 199 -11.98 18.64 0.64
CA ASN A 199 -11.44 17.27 0.69
C ASN A 199 -12.07 16.39 -0.39
N VAL A 200 -11.39 15.30 -0.74
CA VAL A 200 -11.90 14.31 -1.70
C VAL A 200 -11.63 12.91 -1.16
N PHE A 201 -12.69 12.11 -1.02
CA PHE A 201 -12.60 10.67 -0.85
C PHE A 201 -12.83 9.97 -2.17
N ILE A 202 -11.91 9.08 -2.55
CA ILE A 202 -12.04 8.20 -3.70
C ILE A 202 -12.32 6.79 -3.17
N PHE A 203 -13.56 6.34 -3.34
CA PHE A 203 -14.01 5.00 -2.97
C PHE A 203 -13.84 4.06 -4.14
N SER A 204 -13.16 2.94 -3.91
CA SER A 204 -12.73 2.05 -4.99
C SER A 204 -12.87 0.58 -4.63
N ASN A 205 -12.96 -0.28 -5.65
CA ASN A 205 -12.56 -1.67 -5.49
C ASN A 205 -11.02 -1.77 -5.40
N HIS A 206 -10.49 -2.96 -5.13
CA HIS A 206 -9.05 -3.18 -4.92
C HIS A 206 -8.69 -4.57 -5.44
N HIS A 207 -7.69 -4.69 -6.30
CA HIS A 207 -7.34 -5.95 -6.96
C HIS A 207 -5.97 -6.46 -6.55
N ILE A 208 -4.96 -5.59 -6.53
CA ILE A 208 -3.56 -6.00 -6.31
C ILE A 208 -2.85 -5.06 -5.35
N GLU A 209 -1.75 -5.50 -4.73
CA GLU A 209 -1.02 -4.68 -3.76
C GLU A 209 -0.41 -3.41 -4.38
N ALA A 210 -0.17 -3.44 -5.69
CA ALA A 210 0.37 -2.34 -6.47
C ALA A 210 -0.68 -1.30 -6.94
N ASP A 211 -1.94 -1.41 -6.54
CA ASP A 211 -2.99 -0.48 -6.98
C ASP A 211 -2.63 0.97 -6.67
N ALA A 212 -2.00 1.25 -5.52
CA ALA A 212 -1.53 2.60 -5.21
C ALA A 212 -0.56 3.15 -6.27
N ASN A 213 0.35 2.32 -6.77
CA ASN A 213 1.30 2.70 -7.81
C ASN A 213 0.61 2.94 -9.17
N ILE A 214 -0.34 2.08 -9.53
CA ILE A 214 -1.09 2.22 -10.79
C ILE A 214 -2.00 3.45 -10.75
N ILE A 215 -2.65 3.73 -9.62
CA ILE A 215 -3.47 4.94 -9.42
C ILE A 215 -2.60 6.19 -9.53
N LYS A 216 -1.44 6.22 -8.88
CA LYS A 216 -0.46 7.31 -9.03
C LYS A 216 -0.07 7.52 -10.49
N TYR A 217 0.23 6.42 -11.20
CA TYR A 217 0.54 6.47 -12.63
C TYR A 217 -0.60 7.08 -13.44
N TYR A 218 -1.84 6.65 -13.21
CA TYR A 218 -3.03 7.21 -13.87
C TYR A 218 -3.13 8.73 -13.71
N PHE A 219 -2.98 9.25 -12.49
CA PHE A 219 -3.01 10.71 -12.29
C PHE A 219 -1.79 11.41 -12.91
N HIS A 220 -0.61 10.80 -12.82
CA HIS A 220 0.62 11.38 -13.35
C HIS A 220 0.56 11.56 -14.88
N ILE A 221 0.17 10.51 -15.63
CA ILE A 221 0.10 10.58 -17.11
C ILE A 221 -1.02 11.50 -17.62
N ASN A 222 -1.97 11.86 -16.75
CA ASN A 222 -3.06 12.79 -17.05
C ASN A 222 -2.79 14.19 -16.46
N ASN A 223 -1.51 14.59 -16.35
CA ASN A 223 -1.07 15.93 -15.91
C ASN A 223 -1.56 16.34 -14.51
N ALA A 224 -1.80 15.38 -13.62
CA ALA A 224 -2.22 15.61 -12.24
C ALA A 224 -1.21 15.05 -11.25
N GLU A 225 0.06 15.43 -11.43
CA GLU A 225 1.17 15.06 -10.56
C GLU A 225 0.94 15.52 -9.11
N ASN A 226 0.28 16.66 -8.91
CA ASN A 226 -0.12 17.15 -7.60
C ASN A 226 -1.09 16.19 -6.90
N ILE A 227 -2.01 15.54 -7.63
CA ILE A 227 -2.89 14.52 -7.05
C ILE A 227 -2.08 13.25 -6.79
N SER A 228 -1.34 12.78 -7.79
CA SER A 228 -0.50 11.57 -7.68
C SER A 228 0.44 11.59 -6.46
N ARG A 229 1.11 12.73 -6.22
CA ARG A 229 2.07 12.89 -5.11
C ARG A 229 1.44 13.08 -3.74
N ASN A 230 0.24 13.66 -3.67
CA ASN A 230 -0.37 14.06 -2.38
C ASN A 230 -1.51 13.13 -1.93
N MET A 231 -1.98 12.23 -2.80
CA MET A 231 -2.98 11.24 -2.41
C MET A 231 -2.48 10.37 -1.26
N VAL A 232 -3.35 10.18 -0.26
CA VAL A 232 -3.14 9.30 0.88
C VAL A 232 -3.93 8.01 0.68
N PHE A 233 -3.25 6.88 0.73
CA PHE A 233 -3.86 5.56 0.61
C PHE A 233 -4.12 4.97 1.99
N ILE A 234 -5.32 4.46 2.23
CA ILE A 234 -5.61 3.69 3.44
C ILE A 234 -4.90 2.33 3.35
N GLY A 235 -3.87 2.13 4.17
CA GLY A 235 -2.99 0.96 4.11
C GLY A 235 -3.24 -0.03 5.25
N GLY A 236 -3.38 -1.31 4.89
CA GLY A 236 -3.61 -2.40 5.85
C GLY A 236 -2.35 -2.89 6.59
N HIS A 237 -2.47 -4.02 7.28
CA HIS A 237 -1.35 -4.65 7.99
C HIS A 237 -0.33 -5.28 7.02
N LYS A 238 -0.79 -6.07 6.02
CA LYS A 238 0.08 -6.85 5.13
C LYS A 238 1.15 -6.01 4.44
N ILE A 239 0.77 -4.89 3.82
CA ILE A 239 1.71 -4.02 3.09
C ILE A 239 2.79 -3.36 3.97
N ARG A 240 2.64 -3.39 5.30
CA ARG A 240 3.60 -2.85 6.27
C ARG A 240 4.58 -3.91 6.75
N VAL A 241 4.09 -5.14 6.94
CA VAL A 241 4.89 -6.25 7.47
C VAL A 241 5.62 -7.01 6.39
N ASP A 242 5.03 -7.12 5.19
CA ASP A 242 5.63 -7.83 4.07
C ASP A 242 6.90 -7.11 3.57
N PRO A 243 8.09 -7.71 3.73
CA PRO A 243 9.33 -7.09 3.29
C PRO A 243 9.38 -6.83 1.77
N LEU A 244 8.64 -7.61 0.97
CA LEU A 244 8.64 -7.48 -0.49
C LEU A 244 7.71 -6.39 -1.00
N SER A 245 6.61 -6.17 -0.29
CA SER A 245 5.69 -5.07 -0.63
C SER A 245 6.21 -3.73 -0.12
N ARG A 246 7.07 -3.74 0.90
CA ARG A 246 7.56 -2.53 1.57
C ARG A 246 8.20 -1.50 0.64
N PRO A 247 9.11 -1.84 -0.31
CA PRO A 247 9.65 -0.87 -1.27
C PRO A 247 8.57 -0.08 -2.01
N PHE A 248 7.47 -0.73 -2.38
CA PHE A 248 6.33 -0.06 -3.01
C PHE A 248 5.53 0.77 -2.00
N THR A 249 5.27 0.23 -0.81
CA THR A 249 4.52 0.95 0.24
C THR A 249 5.21 2.25 0.66
N VAL A 250 6.54 2.27 0.79
CA VAL A 250 7.28 3.49 1.17
C VAL A 250 7.32 4.56 0.07
N SER A 251 6.89 4.22 -1.14
CA SER A 251 6.80 5.15 -2.27
C SER A 251 5.45 5.88 -2.35
N ALA A 252 4.51 5.63 -1.42
CA ALA A 252 3.19 6.24 -1.38
C ALA A 252 2.89 6.87 0.00
N ASN A 253 2.01 7.88 0.07
CA ASN A 253 1.53 8.34 1.38
C ASN A 253 0.53 7.35 1.92
N ILE A 254 0.73 6.85 3.13
CA ILE A 254 -0.12 5.82 3.71
C ILE A 254 -0.71 6.31 5.02
N LEU A 255 -2.03 6.17 5.18
CA LEU A 255 -2.66 6.14 6.50
C LEU A 255 -2.77 4.68 6.94
N CYS A 256 -1.96 4.30 7.90
CA CYS A 256 -1.84 2.92 8.35
C CYS A 256 -2.99 2.55 9.30
N ILE A 257 -3.73 1.50 8.97
CA ILE A 257 -4.81 0.95 9.81
C ILE A 257 -4.67 -0.57 9.88
N TYR A 258 -4.97 -1.14 11.04
CA TYR A 258 -5.25 -2.56 11.18
C TYR A 258 -6.69 -2.82 10.75
N SER A 259 -6.89 -3.67 9.74
CA SER A 259 -8.23 -4.16 9.40
C SER A 259 -8.84 -4.93 10.57
N LYS A 260 -10.17 -5.08 10.60
CA LYS A 260 -10.88 -5.85 11.65
C LYS A 260 -10.23 -7.22 11.91
N LYS A 261 -9.92 -7.94 10.82
CA LYS A 261 -9.26 -9.26 10.84
C LYS A 261 -7.92 -9.26 11.58
N TYR A 262 -7.12 -8.20 11.45
CA TYR A 262 -5.80 -8.08 12.09
C TYR A 262 -5.82 -7.40 13.47
N ILE A 263 -6.91 -6.72 13.83
CA ILE A 263 -7.08 -6.20 15.20
C ILE A 263 -7.27 -7.35 16.18
N GLU A 264 -8.04 -8.37 15.79
CA GLU A 264 -8.41 -9.48 16.67
C GLU A 264 -7.26 -10.50 16.85
N TYR A 265 -6.27 -10.51 15.94
CA TYR A 265 -5.18 -11.50 15.95
C TYR A 265 -3.79 -10.84 15.88
N PRO A 266 -2.81 -11.23 16.72
CA PRO A 266 -2.98 -12.10 17.88
C PRO A 266 -3.70 -11.35 19.02
N PRO A 267 -4.54 -12.02 19.83
CA PRO A 267 -5.40 -11.34 20.82
C PRO A 267 -4.67 -10.48 21.84
N HIS A 268 -3.46 -10.87 22.24
CA HIS A 268 -2.66 -10.15 23.23
C HIS A 268 -2.16 -8.78 22.74
N LEU A 269 -2.22 -8.50 21.43
CA LEU A 269 -1.89 -7.19 20.85
C LEU A 269 -3.13 -6.36 20.50
N LYS A 270 -4.34 -6.86 20.80
CA LYS A 270 -5.59 -6.23 20.37
C LYS A 270 -5.72 -4.79 20.85
N GLU A 271 -5.43 -4.53 22.13
CA GLU A 271 -5.54 -3.19 22.72
C GLU A 271 -4.57 -2.21 22.08
N GLU A 272 -3.31 -2.62 21.86
CA GLU A 272 -2.31 -1.82 21.17
C GLU A 272 -2.75 -1.47 19.74
N LYS A 273 -3.29 -2.45 19.02
CA LYS A 273 -3.78 -2.26 17.64
C LYS A 273 -5.00 -1.34 17.57
N ILE A 274 -5.90 -1.42 18.55
CA ILE A 274 -7.03 -0.49 18.68
C ILE A 274 -6.51 0.93 18.94
N LEU A 275 -5.55 1.09 19.86
CA LEU A 275 -4.94 2.39 20.16
C LEU A 275 -4.21 2.96 18.94
N PHE A 276 -3.51 2.12 18.18
CA PHE A 276 -2.89 2.49 16.92
C PHE A 276 -3.93 3.02 15.94
N ASN A 277 -5.03 2.28 15.71
CA ASN A 277 -6.09 2.74 14.81
C ASN A 277 -6.72 4.05 15.29
N HIS A 278 -6.94 4.23 16.60
CA HIS A 278 -7.46 5.47 17.14
C HIS A 278 -6.53 6.67 16.82
N LYS A 279 -5.21 6.50 16.95
CA LYS A 279 -4.22 7.52 16.55
C LYS A 279 -4.29 7.80 15.04
N SER A 280 -4.40 6.78 14.19
CA SER A 280 -4.56 6.96 12.74
C SER A 280 -5.84 7.72 12.39
N LEU A 281 -6.97 7.39 13.01
CA LEU A 281 -8.24 8.06 12.76
C LEU A 281 -8.24 9.52 13.27
N ASN A 282 -7.51 9.81 14.35
CA ASN A 282 -7.29 11.20 14.77
C ASN A 282 -6.41 11.98 13.79
N ALA A 283 -5.37 11.35 13.23
CA ALA A 283 -4.57 11.97 12.18
C ALA A 283 -5.42 12.26 10.93
N LEU A 284 -6.28 11.32 10.53
CA LEU A 284 -7.26 11.52 9.46
C LEU A 284 -8.18 12.72 9.73
N LYS A 285 -8.78 12.77 10.92
CA LYS A 285 -9.63 13.90 11.33
C LYS A 285 -8.89 15.24 11.17
N ASN A 286 -7.65 15.30 11.64
CA ASN A 286 -6.83 16.51 11.56
C ASN A 286 -6.52 16.90 10.10
N MET A 287 -6.18 15.94 9.24
CA MET A 287 -5.97 16.20 7.81
C MET A 287 -7.23 16.78 7.15
N LEU A 288 -8.40 16.16 7.40
CA LEU A 288 -9.66 16.63 6.83
C LEU A 288 -10.05 18.03 7.32
N SER A 289 -9.83 18.34 8.60
CA SER A 289 -10.10 19.68 9.13
C SER A 289 -9.20 20.77 8.54
N LEU A 290 -8.00 20.42 8.03
CA LEU A 290 -7.14 21.35 7.31
C LEU A 290 -7.60 21.58 5.86
N GLY A 291 -8.39 20.67 5.31
CA GLY A 291 -8.81 20.69 3.91
C GLY A 291 -7.74 20.19 2.94
N LYS A 292 -8.05 20.25 1.64
CA LYS A 292 -7.13 19.88 0.54
C LYS A 292 -6.60 18.44 0.58
N THR A 293 -7.27 17.55 1.32
CA THR A 293 -6.82 16.17 1.48
C THR A 293 -7.52 15.28 0.45
N ILE A 294 -6.74 14.45 -0.27
CA ILE A 294 -7.26 13.42 -1.18
C ILE A 294 -6.95 12.05 -0.58
N ILE A 295 -7.97 11.22 -0.41
CA ILE A 295 -7.83 9.92 0.25
C ILE A 295 -8.42 8.85 -0.65
N TRP A 296 -7.63 7.83 -0.96
CA TRP A 296 -8.11 6.62 -1.59
C TRP A 296 -8.42 5.55 -0.54
N VAL A 297 -9.59 4.93 -0.66
CA VAL A 297 -10.06 3.88 0.23
C VAL A 297 -10.72 2.76 -0.55
N ALA A 298 -10.39 1.52 -0.18
CA ALA A 298 -11.10 0.32 -0.59
C ALA A 298 -12.01 -0.17 0.55
N PRO A 299 -13.33 0.11 0.52
CA PRO A 299 -14.22 -0.19 1.65
C PRO A 299 -14.48 -1.68 1.87
N SER A 300 -14.15 -2.54 0.92
CA SER A 300 -14.13 -4.00 1.13
C SER A 300 -13.08 -4.43 2.17
N GLY A 301 -12.05 -3.60 2.38
CA GLY A 301 -10.94 -3.89 3.31
C GLY A 301 -9.93 -4.92 2.79
N GLY A 302 -10.08 -5.40 1.57
CA GLY A 302 -9.22 -6.41 0.96
C GLY A 302 -9.28 -6.40 -0.57
N ARG A 303 -8.39 -7.19 -1.17
CA ARG A 303 -8.36 -7.40 -2.62
C ARG A 303 -9.54 -8.28 -3.07
N ASP A 304 -10.07 -8.02 -4.25
CA ASP A 304 -11.09 -8.84 -4.91
C ASP A 304 -10.51 -10.23 -5.26
N ARG A 305 -11.41 -11.18 -5.47
CA ARG A 305 -11.06 -12.58 -5.78
C ARG A 305 -11.90 -13.07 -6.94
N LYS A 306 -11.36 -14.06 -7.63
CA LYS A 306 -12.11 -14.82 -8.61
C LYS A 306 -13.23 -15.60 -7.91
N SER A 307 -14.41 -15.58 -8.51
CA SER A 307 -15.52 -16.45 -8.14
C SER A 307 -15.21 -17.91 -8.52
N GLN A 308 -16.13 -18.83 -8.18
CA GLN A 308 -16.07 -20.21 -8.64
C GLN A 308 -16.10 -20.31 -10.18
N ASP A 309 -16.74 -19.35 -10.84
CA ASP A 309 -16.83 -19.25 -12.30
C ASP A 309 -15.61 -18.56 -12.95
N ASN A 310 -14.54 -18.33 -12.17
CA ASN A 310 -13.29 -17.70 -12.62
C ASN A 310 -13.43 -16.23 -13.08
N GLU A 311 -14.56 -15.59 -12.75
CA GLU A 311 -14.80 -14.16 -12.97
C GLU A 311 -14.35 -13.32 -11.78
N ILE A 312 -13.83 -12.11 -12.03
CA ILE A 312 -13.44 -11.19 -10.96
C ILE A 312 -14.66 -10.33 -10.60
N GLN A 313 -15.20 -10.56 -9.42
CA GLN A 313 -16.30 -9.77 -8.87
C GLN A 313 -15.80 -8.78 -7.84
N ILE A 314 -16.31 -7.55 -7.87
CA ILE A 314 -15.99 -6.55 -6.87
C ILE A 314 -16.52 -7.01 -5.52
N SER A 315 -15.66 -6.99 -4.50
CA SER A 315 -16.03 -7.37 -3.14
C SER A 315 -17.01 -6.35 -2.55
N PRO A 316 -18.04 -6.80 -1.80
CA PRO A 316 -18.98 -5.91 -1.15
C PRO A 316 -18.29 -4.87 -0.25
N PHE A 317 -18.74 -3.63 -0.32
CA PHE A 317 -18.23 -2.55 0.53
C PHE A 317 -18.78 -2.67 1.95
N ASP A 318 -17.91 -2.52 2.97
CA ASP A 318 -18.34 -2.49 4.36
C ASP A 318 -19.11 -1.18 4.65
N PRO A 319 -20.41 -1.24 4.97
CA PRO A 319 -21.19 -0.05 5.28
C PRO A 319 -20.64 0.75 6.45
N LYS A 320 -19.99 0.09 7.42
CA LYS A 320 -19.39 0.76 8.57
C LYS A 320 -18.23 1.63 8.15
N ILE A 321 -17.42 1.18 7.19
CA ILE A 321 -16.29 1.96 6.67
C ILE A 321 -16.81 3.22 5.98
N ILE A 322 -17.74 3.09 5.03
CA ILE A 322 -18.29 4.25 4.31
C ILE A 322 -18.99 5.23 5.26
N LYS A 323 -19.81 4.74 6.19
CA LYS A 323 -20.46 5.59 7.20
C LYS A 323 -19.46 6.33 8.08
N THR A 324 -18.36 5.67 8.47
CA THR A 324 -17.30 6.29 9.25
C THR A 324 -16.65 7.45 8.50
N PHE A 325 -16.32 7.26 7.22
CA PHE A 325 -15.78 8.34 6.38
C PHE A 325 -16.77 9.48 6.16
N ASN A 326 -18.06 9.19 5.98
CA ASN A 326 -19.12 10.21 5.91
C ASN A 326 -19.21 11.04 7.21
N ILE A 327 -19.13 10.38 8.37
CA ILE A 327 -19.10 11.07 9.67
C ILE A 327 -17.86 11.97 9.80
N PHE A 328 -16.69 11.49 9.37
CA PHE A 328 -15.47 12.30 9.38
C PHE A 328 -15.57 13.51 8.45
N ALA A 329 -16.11 13.33 7.25
CA ALA A 329 -16.37 14.41 6.30
C ALA A 329 -17.26 15.50 6.93
N LYS A 330 -18.41 15.10 7.49
CA LYS A 330 -19.34 16.04 8.16
C LYS A 330 -18.70 16.77 9.35
N ARG A 331 -17.93 16.05 10.18
CA ARG A 331 -17.28 16.63 11.37
C ARG A 331 -16.07 17.51 11.06
N SER A 332 -15.52 17.42 9.85
CA SER A 332 -14.35 18.22 9.46
C SER A 332 -14.68 19.70 9.29
N ASN A 333 -15.95 20.05 9.08
CA ASN A 333 -16.43 21.38 8.69
C ASN A 333 -15.81 21.93 7.39
N VAL A 334 -15.20 21.04 6.58
CA VAL A 334 -14.69 21.34 5.25
C VAL A 334 -15.52 20.57 4.23
N LYS A 335 -15.93 21.24 3.15
CA LYS A 335 -16.68 20.58 2.07
C LYS A 335 -15.87 19.39 1.55
N THR A 336 -16.52 18.24 1.43
CA THR A 336 -15.88 16.98 1.09
C THR A 336 -16.65 16.28 -0.01
N HIS A 337 -15.95 15.86 -1.06
CA HIS A 337 -16.50 15.21 -2.24
C HIS A 337 -16.28 13.70 -2.16
N PHE A 338 -17.26 12.92 -2.61
CA PHE A 338 -17.22 11.46 -2.57
C PHE A 338 -17.21 10.97 -4.02
N VAL A 339 -16.12 10.39 -4.47
CA VAL A 339 -15.93 10.00 -5.87
C VAL A 339 -15.77 8.48 -5.96
N GLY A 340 -16.42 7.86 -6.95
CA GLY A 340 -16.20 6.45 -7.28
C GLY A 340 -14.97 6.24 -8.16
N MET A 341 -14.23 5.18 -7.95
CA MET A 341 -13.18 4.71 -8.87
C MET A 341 -13.31 3.20 -9.05
N ALA A 342 -13.24 2.74 -10.30
CA ALA A 342 -13.13 1.32 -10.59
C ALA A 342 -11.72 0.99 -11.11
N LEU A 343 -11.19 -0.14 -10.67
CA LEU A 343 -9.86 -0.67 -11.00
C LEU A 343 -10.02 -2.04 -11.64
N ASN A 344 -9.41 -2.23 -12.81
CA ASN A 344 -9.20 -3.53 -13.43
C ASN A 344 -7.69 -3.77 -13.60
N THR A 345 -7.04 -4.18 -12.52
CA THR A 345 -5.57 -4.41 -12.45
C THR A 345 -5.20 -5.84 -12.05
N TYR A 346 -6.20 -6.71 -11.86
CA TYR A 346 -6.06 -8.03 -11.21
C TYR A 346 -4.98 -8.89 -11.87
N ASN A 347 -4.96 -8.93 -13.20
CA ASN A 347 -4.09 -9.84 -13.95
C ASN A 347 -2.60 -9.48 -13.84
N ILE A 348 -2.25 -8.24 -13.49
CA ILE A 348 -0.84 -7.81 -13.39
C ILE A 348 -0.11 -8.57 -12.29
N CYS A 349 -0.72 -8.73 -11.11
CA CYS A 349 -0.12 -9.37 -9.95
C CYS A 349 -1.22 -9.90 -9.02
N PRO A 350 -1.95 -10.95 -9.43
CA PRO A 350 -3.18 -11.36 -8.77
C PRO A 350 -2.90 -11.88 -7.35
N PRO A 351 -3.82 -11.65 -6.41
CA PRO A 351 -3.76 -12.28 -5.10
C PRO A 351 -3.91 -13.81 -5.20
N PRO A 352 -3.44 -14.57 -4.21
CA PRO A 352 -3.74 -15.98 -4.09
C PRO A 352 -5.25 -16.20 -3.92
N ASN A 353 -5.73 -17.32 -4.42
CA ASN A 353 -7.14 -17.71 -4.29
C ASN A 353 -7.54 -18.05 -2.85
N THR A 354 -6.58 -18.40 -1.97
CA THR A 354 -6.82 -18.61 -0.54
C THR A 354 -6.68 -17.31 0.26
N ILE A 355 -7.49 -17.16 1.30
CA ILE A 355 -7.46 -16.00 2.20
C ILE A 355 -6.71 -16.36 3.48
N ASP A 356 -5.43 -16.69 3.37
CA ASP A 356 -4.64 -17.03 4.55
C ASP A 356 -4.34 -15.77 5.38
N ILE A 357 -4.79 -15.81 6.63
CA ILE A 357 -4.83 -14.68 7.57
C ILE A 357 -3.42 -14.23 7.93
N ASP A 358 -2.51 -15.18 8.08
CA ASP A 358 -1.20 -14.96 8.72
C ASP A 358 -0.01 -15.19 7.81
N GLU A 359 -0.24 -15.59 6.56
CA GLU A 359 0.85 -15.82 5.62
C GLU A 359 1.06 -14.61 4.70
N ILE A 360 2.29 -14.08 4.77
CA ILE A 360 2.91 -13.38 3.64
C ILE A 360 2.90 -14.37 2.47
N GLU A 361 2.51 -13.89 1.29
CA GLU A 361 2.38 -14.72 0.10
C GLU A 361 3.73 -15.39 -0.20
N LYS A 362 3.77 -16.73 -0.12
CA LYS A 362 4.99 -17.52 -0.37
C LYS A 362 5.33 -17.59 -1.85
N GLU A 363 4.31 -17.43 -2.70
CA GLU A 363 4.45 -17.33 -4.14
C GLU A 363 3.75 -16.09 -4.65
N ARG A 364 4.42 -15.38 -5.57
CA ARG A 364 3.86 -14.25 -6.29
C ARG A 364 3.86 -14.57 -7.78
N SER A 365 2.89 -14.05 -8.50
CA SER A 365 2.82 -14.16 -9.95
C SER A 365 2.68 -12.78 -10.55
N CYS A 366 3.08 -12.65 -11.80
CA CYS A 366 2.76 -11.47 -12.59
C CYS A 366 2.52 -11.86 -14.05
N SER A 367 1.82 -10.99 -14.77
CA SER A 367 1.63 -11.13 -16.21
C SER A 367 1.61 -9.77 -16.90
N TYR A 368 2.07 -9.74 -18.15
CA TYR A 368 1.86 -8.63 -19.06
C TYR A 368 0.38 -8.57 -19.41
N SER A 369 -0.33 -7.55 -18.91
CA SER A 369 -1.78 -7.45 -19.03
C SER A 369 -2.24 -6.02 -19.23
N PRO A 370 -3.37 -5.79 -19.94
CA PRO A 370 -4.00 -4.49 -19.93
C PRO A 370 -4.50 -4.16 -18.52
N VAL A 371 -4.48 -2.87 -18.18
CA VAL A 371 -5.10 -2.35 -16.97
C VAL A 371 -6.22 -1.40 -17.31
N GLY A 372 -7.18 -1.27 -16.41
CA GLY A 372 -8.28 -0.34 -16.55
C GLY A 372 -8.50 0.49 -15.30
N LEU A 373 -8.76 1.78 -15.49
CA LEU A 373 -9.23 2.67 -14.44
C LEU A 373 -10.38 3.52 -14.97
N ASN A 374 -11.41 3.70 -14.17
CA ASN A 374 -12.52 4.59 -14.48
C ASN A 374 -12.83 5.48 -13.29
N LEU A 375 -12.51 6.76 -13.40
CA LEU A 375 -12.74 7.75 -12.36
C LEU A 375 -14.13 8.39 -12.54
N GLY A 376 -15.01 8.18 -11.58
CA GLY A 376 -16.35 8.75 -11.54
C GLY A 376 -16.39 10.23 -11.20
N ASP A 377 -17.61 10.74 -11.15
CA ASP A 377 -17.96 12.07 -10.64
C ASP A 377 -18.26 12.01 -9.14
N ASP A 378 -18.59 13.16 -8.54
CA ASP A 378 -19.10 13.19 -7.17
C ASP A 378 -20.43 12.44 -7.08
N ILE A 379 -20.56 11.51 -6.13
CA ILE A 379 -21.79 10.73 -5.96
C ILE A 379 -22.97 11.63 -5.65
N PHE A 380 -22.74 12.77 -5.00
CA PHE A 380 -23.80 13.72 -4.65
C PHE A 380 -24.35 14.42 -5.89
N ASP A 381 -23.56 14.52 -6.96
CA ASP A 381 -24.00 15.02 -8.25
C ASP A 381 -24.71 13.91 -9.05
N ILE A 382 -24.24 12.66 -8.95
CA ILE A 382 -24.85 11.49 -9.61
C ILE A 382 -26.20 11.11 -8.99
N TYR A 383 -26.32 11.19 -7.67
CA TYR A 383 -27.52 10.85 -6.91
C TYR A 383 -27.94 12.01 -5.98
N PRO A 384 -28.46 13.12 -6.54
CA PRO A 384 -28.77 14.34 -5.77
C PRO A 384 -29.90 14.16 -4.75
N GLN A 385 -30.76 13.16 -4.94
CA GLN A 385 -31.89 12.84 -4.06
C GLN A 385 -31.58 11.66 -3.11
N MET A 386 -30.33 11.23 -3.02
CA MET A 386 -29.92 10.11 -2.19
C MET A 386 -30.10 10.41 -0.70
N GLY A 387 -30.78 9.52 0.02
CA GLY A 387 -30.86 9.56 1.47
C GLY A 387 -29.52 9.23 2.13
N GLU A 388 -29.28 9.73 3.34
CA GLU A 388 -28.00 9.50 4.03
C GLU A 388 -27.68 8.01 4.28
N ASN A 389 -28.71 7.19 4.52
CA ASN A 389 -28.56 5.75 4.74
C ASN A 389 -28.23 4.98 3.46
N GLU A 390 -28.35 5.63 2.30
CA GLU A 390 -28.22 5.02 0.99
C GLU A 390 -26.80 5.10 0.41
N ILE A 391 -25.98 5.97 1.00
CA ILE A 391 -24.63 6.28 0.54
C ILE A 391 -23.77 5.05 0.26
N THR A 392 -23.84 4.03 1.13
CA THR A 392 -23.05 2.82 0.98
C THR A 392 -23.40 2.06 -0.29
N TYR A 393 -24.69 1.77 -0.51
CA TYR A 393 -25.09 0.95 -1.65
C TYR A 393 -24.98 1.75 -2.94
N LYS A 394 -25.28 3.06 -2.93
CA LYS A 394 -25.10 3.92 -4.11
C LYS A 394 -23.63 4.04 -4.53
N ILE A 395 -22.70 4.19 -3.59
CA ILE A 395 -21.26 4.18 -3.91
C ILE A 395 -20.85 2.83 -4.49
N TYR A 396 -21.29 1.73 -3.87
CA TYR A 396 -20.95 0.39 -4.35
C TYR A 396 -21.49 0.11 -5.75
N ASP A 397 -22.77 0.39 -6.00
CA ASP A 397 -23.42 0.25 -7.31
C ASP A 397 -22.71 1.14 -8.34
N TYR A 398 -22.37 2.36 -7.96
CA TYR A 398 -21.67 3.29 -8.85
C TYR A 398 -20.28 2.78 -9.24
N VAL A 399 -19.49 2.26 -8.29
CA VAL A 399 -18.18 1.65 -8.60
C VAL A 399 -18.36 0.42 -9.50
N ASN A 400 -19.38 -0.41 -9.27
CA ASN A 400 -19.68 -1.53 -10.16
C ASN A 400 -20.04 -1.08 -11.58
N ASP A 401 -20.84 -0.02 -11.73
CA ASP A 401 -21.20 0.52 -13.03
C ASP A 401 -20.02 1.20 -13.74
N LEU A 402 -19.08 1.78 -12.99
CA LEU A 402 -17.81 2.25 -13.53
C LEU A 402 -16.95 1.07 -14.01
N TYR A 403 -16.92 -0.03 -13.24
CA TYR A 403 -16.14 -1.23 -13.56
C TYR A 403 -16.64 -1.94 -14.82
N LYS A 404 -17.97 -2.07 -15.01
CA LYS A 404 -18.56 -2.66 -16.22
C LYS A 404 -18.22 -1.91 -17.52
N LYS A 405 -17.80 -0.65 -17.43
CA LYS A 405 -17.45 0.20 -18.59
C LYS A 405 -15.98 0.07 -18.99
N ILE A 406 -15.15 -0.53 -18.14
CA ILE A 406 -13.74 -0.83 -18.39
C ILE A 406 -13.69 -2.12 -19.20
#